data_AF-A0AAW9BTN4-F1
#
_entry.id   AF-A0AAW9BTN4-F1
#
_cell.length_a   1.000
_cell.length_b   1.000
_cell.length_c   1.000
_cell.angle_alpha   90.00
_cell.angle_beta   90.00
_cell.angle_gamma   90.00
#
_symmetry.space_group_name_H-M   'P 1'
#
loop_
_entity.id
_entity.type
_entity.pdbx_description
1 polymer ?
#
loop_
_entity_poly.entity_id
_entity_poly.type
_entity_poly.pdbx_seq_one_letter_code
_entity_poly.pdbx_strand_id
1 'polypeptide(L)' 'MTEKAQSAPQSQISFLLFLVLGAIGALTPLAIDMYLPAMPTIAKDLGVAPGAVQITLTAYTAGFAIGQLIHGPLADSF' A
#
# COMPACT_ATOMS: atom_id res chain seq x y z
N MET A 1 48.12 15.53 -9.85
CA MET A 1 46.78 15.42 -10.45
C MET A 1 45.92 14.63 -9.49
N THR A 2 45.32 15.30 -8.49
CA THR A 2 44.45 14.67 -7.49
C THR A 2 43.01 15.04 -7.82
N GLU A 3 42.33 14.12 -8.48
CA GLU A 3 40.90 14.22 -8.79
C GLU A 3 40.12 14.16 -7.47
N LYS A 4 39.58 15.31 -7.04
CA LYS A 4 38.62 15.35 -5.93
C LYS A 4 37.36 14.64 -6.42
N ALA A 5 37.16 13.39 -5.99
CA ALA A 5 35.88 12.71 -6.10
C ALA A 5 34.82 13.61 -5.45
N GLN A 6 34.00 14.23 -6.29
CA GLN A 6 32.91 15.09 -5.86
C GLN A 6 31.82 14.19 -5.30
N SER A 7 31.79 14.07 -3.97
CA SER A 7 30.79 13.31 -3.24
C SER A 7 29.41 13.91 -3.53
N ALA A 8 28.53 13.12 -4.15
CA ALA A 8 27.14 13.49 -4.38
C ALA A 8 26.48 13.88 -3.05
N PRO A 9 25.61 14.91 -3.03
CA PRO A 9 24.88 15.28 -1.81
C PRO A 9 24.03 14.09 -1.37
N GLN A 10 24.34 13.55 -0.20
CA GLN A 10 23.62 12.42 0.36
C GLN A 10 22.26 12.93 0.85
N SER A 11 21.20 12.70 0.05
CA SER A 11 19.84 13.12 0.38
C SER A 11 19.41 12.46 1.69
N GLN A 12 19.30 13.24 2.76
CA GLN A 12 18.75 12.77 4.01
C GLN A 12 17.23 12.75 3.88
N ILE A 13 16.64 11.56 3.93
CA ILE A 13 15.18 11.41 3.97
C ILE A 13 14.68 12.15 5.21
N SER A 14 13.84 13.18 5.00
CA SER A 14 13.18 13.88 6.10
C SER A 14 12.36 12.89 6.92
N PHE A 15 12.45 12.96 8.25
CA PHE A 15 11.68 12.10 9.15
C PHE A 15 10.17 12.14 8.86
N LEU A 16 9.66 13.32 8.47
CA LEU A 16 8.27 13.48 8.07
C LEU A 16 7.96 12.69 6.79
N LEU A 17 8.84 12.74 5.79
CA LEU A 17 8.67 11.99 4.54
C LEU A 17 8.69 10.48 4.80
N PHE A 18 9.60 10.02 5.66
CA PHE A 18 9.65 8.63 6.09
C PHE A 18 8.32 8.19 6.73
N LEU A 19 7.78 8.99 7.66
CA LEU A 19 6.49 8.70 8.30
C LEU A 19 5.33 8.67 7.29
N VAL A 20 5.28 9.63 6.37
CA VAL A 20 4.20 9.71 5.37
C VAL A 20 4.24 8.53 4.42
N LEU A 21 5.42 8.20 3.85
CA LEU A 21 5.56 7.06 2.95
C LEU A 21 5.29 5.73 3.67
N GLY A 22 5.77 5.59 4.91
CA GLY A 22 5.48 4.44 5.75
C GLY A 22 3.98 4.29 6.04
N ALA A 23 3.30 5.39 6.38
CA ALA A 23 1.86 5.38 6.63
C ALA A 23 1.07 4.99 5.38
N ILE A 24 1.39 5.57 4.21
CA ILE A 24 0.73 5.23 2.93
C ILE A 24 0.97 3.76 2.58
N GLY A 25 2.21 3.27 2.69
CA GLY A 25 2.54 1.88 2.41
C GLY A 25 1.89 0.87 3.37
N ALA A 26 1.65 1.28 4.62
CA ALA A 26 1.00 0.45 5.63
C ALA A 26 -0.52 0.33 5.45
N LEU A 27 -1.17 1.19 4.65
CA LEU A 27 -2.63 1.15 4.46
C LEU A 27 -3.11 -0.21 3.94
N THR A 28 -2.37 -0.82 3.02
CA THR A 28 -2.74 -2.10 2.42
C THR A 28 -2.70 -3.28 3.38
N PRO A 29 -1.57 -3.58 4.07
CA PRO A 29 -1.55 -4.63 5.08
C PRO A 29 -2.50 -4.33 6.24
N LEU A 30 -2.63 -3.07 6.66
CA LEU A 30 -3.58 -2.68 7.72
C LEU A 30 -5.03 -3.01 7.35
N ALA A 31 -5.44 -2.71 6.11
CA ALA A 31 -6.77 -3.02 5.62
C ALA A 31 -7.02 -4.55 5.66
N ILE A 32 -6.09 -5.35 5.17
CA ILE A 32 -6.23 -6.82 5.13
C ILE A 32 -6.27 -7.40 6.55
N ASP A 33 -5.36 -6.97 7.41
CA ASP A 33 -5.20 -7.47 8.78
C ASP A 33 -6.41 -7.15 9.66
N MET A 34 -7.04 -5.98 9.46
CA MET A 34 -8.30 -5.65 10.14
C MET A 34 -9.50 -6.38 9.53
N TYR A 35 -9.49 -6.60 8.21
CA TYR A 35 -10.63 -7.14 7.49
C TYR A 35 -10.84 -8.64 7.73
N LEU A 36 -9.76 -9.44 7.70
CA LEU A 36 -9.82 -10.89 7.89
C LEU A 36 -10.53 -11.33 9.19
N PRO A 37 -10.17 -10.83 10.39
CA PRO A 37 -10.86 -11.20 11.63
C PRO A 37 -12.28 -10.62 11.72
N ALA A 38 -12.57 -9.53 11.00
CA ALA A 38 -13.90 -8.91 11.00
C ALA A 38 -14.90 -9.62 10.06
N MET A 39 -14.43 -10.40 9.07
CA MET A 39 -15.29 -11.05 8.07
C MET A 39 -16.47 -11.84 8.67
N PRO A 40 -16.31 -12.67 9.72
CA PRO A 40 -17.44 -13.42 10.28
C PRO A 40 -18.53 -12.52 10.87
N THR A 41 -18.12 -11.42 11.51
CA THR A 41 -19.03 -10.42 12.09
C THR A 41 -19.77 -9.67 10.99
N ILE A 42 -19.06 -9.22 9.94
CA ILE A 42 -19.67 -8.55 8.78
C ILE A 42 -20.69 -9.47 8.08
N ALA A 43 -20.34 -10.74 7.91
CA ALA A 43 -21.23 -11.72 7.28
C ALA A 43 -22.53 -11.90 8.07
N LYS A 44 -22.42 -12.00 9.40
CA LYS A 44 -23.55 -12.11 10.32
C LYS A 44 -24.44 -10.87 10.26
N ASP A 45 -23.85 -9.69 10.34
CA ASP A 45 -24.59 -8.42 10.39
C ASP A 45 -25.33 -8.14 9.08
N LEU A 46 -24.77 -8.59 7.95
CA LEU A 46 -25.39 -8.48 6.63
C LEU A 46 -26.30 -9.66 6.26
N GLY A 47 -26.34 -10.73 7.08
CA GLY A 47 -27.13 -11.93 6.80
C GLY A 47 -26.68 -12.70 5.56
N VAL A 48 -25.39 -12.62 5.20
CA VAL A 48 -24.82 -13.24 4.00
C VAL A 48 -23.91 -14.42 4.34
N ALA A 49 -23.65 -15.28 3.35
CA ALA A 49 -22.64 -16.33 3.49
C ALA A 49 -21.24 -15.72 3.71
N PRO A 50 -20.37 -16.32 4.55
CA PRO A 50 -19.01 -15.80 4.80
C PRO A 50 -18.19 -15.55 3.53
N GLY A 51 -18.33 -16.40 2.52
CA GLY A 51 -17.64 -16.25 1.24
C GLY A 51 -18.05 -15.00 0.44
N ALA A 52 -19.25 -14.45 0.67
CA ALA A 52 -19.69 -13.23 -0.01
C ALA A 52 -18.88 -12.01 0.45
N VAL A 53 -18.51 -11.97 1.73
CA VAL A 53 -17.70 -10.88 2.33
C VAL A 53 -16.28 -10.87 1.77
N GLN A 54 -15.74 -12.04 1.41
CA GLN A 54 -14.41 -12.20 0.81
C GLN A 54 -14.28 -11.54 -0.58
N ILE A 55 -15.37 -11.47 -1.35
CA ILE A 55 -15.38 -10.84 -2.69
C ILE A 55 -14.93 -9.38 -2.61
N THR A 56 -15.28 -8.67 -1.55
CA THR A 56 -14.87 -7.26 -1.38
C THR A 56 -13.36 -7.12 -1.18
N LEU A 57 -12.72 -8.06 -0.46
CA LEU A 57 -11.27 -8.09 -0.27
C LEU A 57 -10.58 -8.41 -1.60
N THR A 58 -11.14 -9.34 -2.38
CA THR A 58 -10.67 -9.62 -3.73
C THR A 58 -10.81 -8.40 -4.65
N ALA A 59 -11.93 -7.68 -4.59
CA ALA A 59 -12.13 -6.46 -5.37
C ALA A 59 -11.14 -5.37 -4.97
N TYR A 60 -10.87 -5.22 -3.66
CA TYR A 60 -9.86 -4.31 -3.14
C TYR A 60 -8.45 -4.64 -3.68
N THR A 61 -8.00 -5.90 -3.57
CA THR A 61 -6.67 -6.30 -4.02
C THR A 61 -6.52 -6.23 -5.54
N ALA A 62 -7.56 -6.60 -6.29
CA ALA A 62 -7.59 -6.45 -7.74
C ALA A 62 -7.50 -4.98 -8.16
N GLY A 63 -8.29 -4.10 -7.53
CA GLY A 63 -8.23 -2.65 -7.77
C GLY A 63 -6.87 -2.06 -7.42
N PHE A 64 -6.27 -2.47 -6.30
CA PHE A 64 -4.92 -2.05 -5.92
C PHE A 64 -3.87 -2.51 -6.93
N ALA A 65 -3.91 -3.77 -7.37
CA ALA A 65 -3.00 -4.29 -8.39
C ALA A 65 -3.10 -3.53 -9.72
N ILE A 66 -4.32 -3.26 -10.18
CA ILE A 66 -4.56 -2.42 -11.37
C ILE A 66 -4.00 -1.01 -11.16
N GLY A 67 -4.24 -0.42 -9.99
CA GLY A 67 -3.71 0.89 -9.63
C GLY A 67 -2.18 0.94 -9.68
N GLN A 68 -1.50 -0.10 -9.18
CA GLN A 68 -0.03 -0.23 -9.24
C GLN A 68 0.49 -0.37 -10.66
N LEU A 69 -0.20 -1.11 -11.53
CA LEU A 69 0.17 -1.24 -12.96
C LEU A 69 0.15 0.11 -13.69
N ILE A 70 -0.67 1.06 -13.26
CA ILE A 70 -0.75 2.39 -13.85
C ILE A 70 0.21 3.35 -13.15
N HIS A 71 0.13 3.45 -11.82
CA HIS A 71 0.88 4.44 -11.05
C HIS A 71 2.37 4.15 -10.99
N GLY A 72 2.78 2.88 -10.95
CA GLY A 72 4.20 2.51 -10.91
C GLY A 72 4.96 3.06 -12.12
N PRO A 73 4.61 2.65 -13.36
CA PRO A 73 5.26 3.17 -14.56
C PRO A 73 5.15 4.69 -14.71
N LEU A 74 4.03 5.28 -14.28
CA LEU A 74 3.85 6.73 -14.34
C LEU A 74 4.80 7.46 -13.39
N ALA A 75 4.97 6.97 -12.16
CA ALA A 75 5.90 7.54 -11.19
C ALA A 75 7.36 7.36 -11.59
N ASP A 76 7.69 6.31 -12.36
CA ASP A 76 9.05 6.06 -12.84
C ASP A 76 9.41 6.88 -14.11
N SER A 77 8.40 7.38 -14.82
CA SER A 77 8.59 8.06 -16.13
C SER A 77 8.64 9.58 -16.05
N PHE A 78 8.17 10.20 -14.97
CA PHE A 78 8.08 11.66 -14.76
C PHE A 78 8.77 12.09 -13.46
#